data_AF-A0A830BDK1-F1
#
_entry.id   AF-A0A830BDK1-F1
#
_cell.length_a   1.000
_cell.length_b   1.000
_cell.length_c   1.000
_cell.angle_alpha   90.00
_cell.angle_beta   90.00
_cell.angle_gamma   90.00
#
_symmetry.space_group_name_H-M   'P 1'
#
loop_
_entity.id
_entity.type
_entity.pdbx_description
1 polymer ?
#
loop_
_entity_poly.entity_id
_entity_poly.type
_entity_poly.pdbx_seq_one_letter_code
_entity_poly.pdbx_strand_id
1 'polypeptide(L)'
;RKTPGPSGNRRSLEVNLAESSRKFITCIRKYILFYLKLLEETGDVSTLERAYISLRADKRFSLCLEDLVPVALGRYIKALIMSISQAGTDSYTAADQVEHLLEKLFNLFLEQVNLWSDICSLPELKSPELTESSLYGHVYQYIQLLERNVKVETLEGINEKIRKRLKNPKLSNSNSAKVYKHVSAAWCRSLVINMALITPLHSRLSTEIRGMNLSGSGIESEQLLSVDLQSEELWCSAFEDQNHLKILENKWNPSLFKIKNVIIKRVSDEDLETAATLLRSSYNFYKDTSCALLPSGINLYMVPAQLATETYIQPGIDGVDILDMNTSRKLLLWAYSLLNGHCVNVSHIIKYCEENARVCY
;
A
#
# COMPACT_ATOMS: atom_id res chain seq x y z
N ARG A 1 -6.73 38.11 -40.35
CA ARG A 1 -5.60 38.10 -39.39
C ARG A 1 -6.08 38.67 -38.06
N LYS A 2 -6.32 37.82 -37.05
CA LYS A 2 -6.46 38.24 -35.64
C LYS A 2 -5.51 37.37 -34.83
N THR A 3 -4.63 38.03 -34.10
CA THR A 3 -3.66 37.44 -33.17
C THR A 3 -4.39 36.59 -32.11
N PRO A 4 -3.91 35.36 -31.81
CA PRO A 4 -4.42 34.63 -30.67
C PRO A 4 -3.78 35.20 -29.39
N GLY A 5 -4.60 35.83 -28.56
CA GLY A 5 -4.23 36.18 -27.19
C GLY A 5 -4.06 34.94 -26.31
N PRO A 6 -3.47 35.09 -25.10
CA PRO A 6 -3.14 33.98 -24.22
C PRO A 6 -4.41 33.53 -23.48
N SER A 7 -5.28 32.77 -24.15
CA SER A 7 -6.46 32.17 -23.51
C SER A 7 -6.34 30.65 -23.53
N GLY A 8 -6.27 30.07 -22.33
CA GLY A 8 -6.10 28.65 -22.05
C GLY A 8 -6.98 27.74 -22.90
N ASN A 9 -6.38 26.62 -23.29
CA ASN A 9 -6.95 25.37 -23.78
C ASN A 9 -8.30 25.40 -24.52
N ARG A 10 -8.56 26.41 -25.36
CA ARG A 10 -9.72 26.39 -26.25
C ARG A 10 -9.42 25.45 -27.41
N ARG A 11 -9.88 24.20 -27.34
CA ARG A 11 -10.21 23.48 -28.57
C ARG A 11 -11.21 24.36 -29.31
N SER A 12 -10.85 24.86 -30.49
CA SER A 12 -11.80 25.64 -31.28
C SER A 12 -12.95 24.72 -31.63
N LEU A 13 -14.17 25.07 -31.18
CA LEU A 13 -15.38 24.39 -31.63
C LEU A 13 -15.35 24.32 -33.15
N GLU A 14 -15.64 23.13 -33.70
CA GLU A 14 -15.52 22.90 -35.13
C GLU A 14 -16.21 24.01 -35.92
N VAL A 15 -15.47 24.61 -36.85
CA VAL A 15 -15.95 25.72 -37.70
C VAL A 15 -17.19 25.30 -38.50
N ASN A 16 -17.39 23.99 -38.68
CA ASN A 16 -18.49 23.36 -39.39
C ASN A 16 -19.86 23.44 -38.66
N LEU A 17 -19.89 23.75 -37.35
CA LEU A 17 -21.16 23.91 -36.62
C LEU A 17 -21.86 25.23 -36.98
N ALA A 18 -23.20 25.24 -37.01
CA ALA A 18 -23.96 26.48 -37.16
C ALA A 18 -23.62 27.52 -36.08
N GLU A 19 -23.68 28.81 -36.40
CA GLU A 19 -23.30 29.88 -35.47
C GLU A 19 -24.15 29.88 -34.18
N SER A 20 -25.45 29.61 -34.30
CA SER A 20 -26.37 29.45 -33.17
C SER A 20 -25.90 28.33 -32.23
N SER A 21 -25.54 27.16 -32.77
CA SER A 21 -25.00 26.04 -32.01
C SER A 21 -23.69 26.41 -31.31
N ARG A 22 -22.76 27.10 -31.99
CA ARG A 22 -21.50 27.56 -31.37
C ARG A 22 -21.73 28.53 -30.22
N LYS A 23 -22.68 29.47 -30.36
CA LYS A 23 -23.07 30.41 -29.30
C LYS A 23 -23.70 29.68 -28.11
N PHE A 24 -24.61 28.75 -28.38
CA PHE A 24 -25.24 27.92 -27.35
C PHE A 24 -24.21 27.11 -26.56
N ILE A 25 -23.32 26.39 -27.26
CA ILE A 25 -22.26 25.60 -26.62
C ILE A 25 -21.33 26.51 -25.79
N THR A 26 -20.93 27.67 -26.32
CA THR A 26 -20.10 28.63 -25.59
C THR A 26 -20.79 29.10 -24.30
N CYS A 27 -22.10 29.32 -24.34
CA CYS A 27 -22.91 29.67 -23.18
C CYS A 27 -22.89 28.55 -22.13
N ILE A 28 -23.22 27.31 -22.54
CA ILE A 28 -23.20 26.14 -21.66
C ILE A 28 -21.84 25.94 -21.00
N ARG A 29 -20.74 26.06 -21.76
CA ARG A 29 -19.38 25.96 -21.24
C ARG A 29 -19.09 26.99 -20.15
N LYS A 30 -19.50 28.24 -20.34
CA LYS A 30 -19.33 29.30 -19.32
C LYS A 30 -20.10 28.97 -18.05
N TYR A 31 -21.34 28.49 -18.18
CA TYR A 31 -22.15 28.08 -17.04
C TYR A 31 -21.52 26.91 -16.28
N ILE A 32 -21.09 25.86 -16.99
CA ILE A 32 -20.44 24.71 -16.35
C ILE A 32 -19.18 25.15 -15.60
N LEU A 33 -18.30 25.93 -16.21
CA LEU A 33 -17.09 26.44 -15.56
C LEU A 33 -17.43 27.29 -14.32
N PHE A 34 -18.46 28.12 -14.39
CA PHE A 34 -18.93 28.91 -13.26
C PHE A 34 -19.46 28.02 -12.13
N TYR A 35 -20.30 27.03 -12.44
CA TYR A 35 -20.82 26.09 -11.45
C TYR A 35 -19.71 25.25 -10.80
N LEU A 36 -18.76 24.74 -11.58
CA LEU A 36 -17.61 24.00 -11.04
C LEU A 36 -16.79 24.86 -10.07
N LYS A 37 -16.60 26.14 -10.39
CA LYS A 37 -15.92 27.08 -9.49
C LYS A 37 -16.73 27.34 -8.21
N LEU A 38 -18.04 27.55 -8.34
CA LEU A 38 -18.91 27.75 -7.18
C LEU A 38 -18.89 26.55 -6.24
N LEU A 39 -18.96 25.34 -6.79
CA LEU A 39 -18.92 24.09 -6.00
C LEU A 39 -17.58 23.89 -5.30
N GLU A 40 -16.46 24.28 -5.94
CA GLU A 40 -15.15 24.32 -5.26
C GLU A 40 -15.18 25.29 -4.09
N GLU A 41 -15.63 26.53 -4.30
CA GLU A 41 -15.65 27.57 -3.27
C GLU A 41 -16.58 27.23 -2.11
N THR A 42 -17.67 26.49 -2.35
CA THR A 42 -18.57 26.00 -1.29
C THR A 42 -18.12 24.67 -0.67
N GLY A 43 -17.07 24.03 -1.20
CA GLY A 43 -16.58 22.73 -0.70
C GLY A 43 -17.54 21.55 -0.96
N ASP A 44 -18.41 21.61 -1.97
CA ASP A 44 -19.32 20.49 -2.30
C ASP A 44 -18.60 19.42 -3.12
N VAL A 45 -17.78 18.64 -2.40
CA VAL A 45 -16.99 17.52 -2.92
C VAL A 45 -17.87 16.51 -3.65
N SER A 46 -19.06 16.21 -3.11
CA SER A 46 -19.94 15.17 -3.66
C SER A 46 -20.50 15.53 -5.04
N THR A 47 -20.85 16.81 -5.25
CA THR A 47 -21.35 17.28 -6.54
C THR A 47 -20.23 17.46 -7.54
N LEU A 48 -19.03 17.88 -7.10
CA LEU A 48 -17.84 17.92 -7.95
C LEU A 48 -17.44 16.53 -8.47
N GLU A 49 -17.48 15.51 -7.61
CA GLU A 49 -17.24 14.11 -7.98
C GLU A 49 -18.22 13.66 -9.09
N ARG A 50 -19.52 13.89 -8.86
CA ARG A 50 -20.57 13.58 -9.87
C ARG A 50 -20.35 14.34 -11.17
N ALA A 51 -20.06 15.64 -11.10
CA ALA A 51 -19.83 16.47 -12.27
C ALA A 51 -18.63 15.98 -13.09
N TYR A 52 -17.51 15.63 -12.42
CA TYR A 52 -16.35 15.03 -13.06
C TYR A 52 -16.70 13.71 -13.75
N ILE A 53 -17.38 12.79 -13.06
CA ILE A 53 -17.78 11.49 -13.60
C ILE A 53 -18.69 11.68 -14.82
N SER A 54 -19.70 12.54 -14.73
CA SER A 54 -20.64 12.82 -15.83
C SER A 54 -19.94 13.42 -17.04
N LEU A 55 -19.05 14.41 -16.85
CA LEU A 55 -18.30 15.02 -17.95
C LEU A 55 -17.35 14.02 -18.64
N ARG A 56 -16.77 13.07 -17.90
CA ARG A 56 -15.87 12.04 -18.43
C ARG A 56 -16.63 10.92 -19.15
N ALA A 57 -17.76 10.49 -18.59
CA ALA A 57 -18.51 9.32 -19.05
C ALA A 57 -19.46 9.63 -20.23
N ASP A 58 -20.10 10.80 -20.23
CA ASP A 58 -21.09 11.13 -21.27
C ASP A 58 -20.43 11.52 -22.59
N LYS A 59 -20.33 10.56 -23.51
CA LYS A 59 -19.71 10.76 -24.83
C LYS A 59 -20.54 11.63 -25.77
N ARG A 60 -21.82 11.87 -25.49
CA ARG A 60 -22.70 12.69 -26.35
C ARG A 60 -22.19 14.12 -26.48
N PHE A 61 -21.51 14.62 -25.46
CA PHE A 61 -20.98 15.99 -25.42
C PHE A 61 -19.45 16.05 -25.52
N SER A 62 -18.79 14.94 -25.84
CA SER A 62 -17.32 14.88 -25.95
C SER A 62 -16.76 15.93 -26.91
N LEU A 63 -17.39 16.11 -28.08
CA LEU A 63 -16.97 17.09 -29.09
C LEU A 63 -16.99 18.55 -28.59
N CYS A 64 -17.77 18.87 -27.55
CA CYS A 64 -17.97 20.24 -27.11
C CYS A 64 -17.59 20.51 -25.64
N LEU A 65 -17.44 19.49 -24.81
CA LEU A 65 -17.17 19.61 -23.36
C LEU A 65 -15.99 18.75 -22.87
N GLU A 66 -15.38 17.90 -23.71
CA GLU A 66 -14.30 16.98 -23.26
C GLU A 66 -13.10 17.72 -22.66
N ASP A 67 -12.76 18.89 -23.18
CA ASP A 67 -11.68 19.72 -22.67
C ASP A 67 -11.98 20.36 -21.30
N LEU A 68 -13.22 20.28 -20.81
CA LEU A 68 -13.57 20.66 -19.43
C LEU A 68 -13.27 19.55 -18.42
N VAL A 69 -13.03 18.31 -18.85
CA VAL A 69 -12.78 17.17 -17.95
C VAL A 69 -11.56 17.41 -17.03
N PRO A 70 -10.40 17.88 -17.53
CA PRO A 70 -9.26 18.19 -16.67
C PRO A 70 -9.55 19.32 -15.67
N VAL A 71 -10.35 20.31 -16.07
CA VAL A 71 -10.77 21.41 -15.18
C VAL A 71 -11.67 20.86 -14.06
N ALA A 72 -12.69 20.08 -14.40
CA ALA A 72 -13.58 19.47 -13.40
C ALA A 72 -12.83 18.57 -12.42
N LEU A 73 -11.90 17.75 -12.93
CA LEU A 73 -11.04 16.91 -12.10
C LEU A 73 -10.17 17.75 -11.15
N GLY A 74 -9.54 18.80 -11.65
CA GLY A 74 -8.70 19.66 -10.83
C GLY A 74 -9.48 20.44 -9.76
N ARG A 75 -10.68 20.91 -10.07
CA ARG A 75 -11.61 21.53 -9.10
C ARG A 75 -12.01 20.53 -8.01
N TYR A 76 -12.34 19.29 -8.39
CA TYR A 76 -12.63 18.20 -7.46
C TYR A 76 -11.44 17.89 -6.54
N ILE A 77 -10.24 17.78 -7.10
CA ILE A 77 -9.00 17.57 -6.33
C ILE A 77 -8.75 18.71 -5.34
N LYS A 78 -8.91 19.98 -5.75
CA LYS A 78 -8.76 21.11 -4.82
C LYS A 78 -9.74 21.04 -3.66
N ALA A 79 -11.01 20.75 -3.94
CA ALA A 79 -12.02 20.60 -2.89
C ALA A 79 -11.65 19.46 -1.93
N LEU A 80 -11.15 18.32 -2.43
CA LEU A 80 -10.65 17.23 -1.58
C LEU A 80 -9.49 17.68 -0.69
N ILE A 81 -8.48 18.37 -1.23
CA ILE A 81 -7.32 18.86 -0.46
C ILE A 81 -7.77 19.82 0.65
N MET A 82 -8.70 20.73 0.33
CA MET A 82 -9.27 21.65 1.31
C MET A 82 -10.02 20.90 2.41
N SER A 83 -10.85 19.91 2.06
CA SER A 83 -11.56 19.09 3.06
C SER A 83 -10.63 18.26 3.93
N ILE A 84 -9.54 17.71 3.38
CA ILE A 84 -8.51 16.98 4.15
C ILE A 84 -7.85 17.92 5.16
N SER A 85 -7.46 19.12 4.70
CA SER A 85 -6.80 20.12 5.54
C SER A 85 -7.69 20.60 6.69
N GLN A 86 -9.00 20.76 6.43
CA GLN A 86 -9.98 21.14 7.46
C GLN A 86 -10.25 20.01 8.46
N ALA A 87 -10.43 18.79 7.97
CA ALA A 87 -10.69 17.62 8.81
C ALA A 87 -9.51 17.29 9.74
N GLY A 88 -8.26 17.53 9.33
CA GLY A 88 -7.07 17.29 10.17
C GLY A 88 -7.00 18.11 11.47
N THR A 89 -7.91 19.06 11.70
CA THR A 89 -7.89 19.99 12.85
C THR A 89 -8.80 19.56 14.01
N ASP A 90 -9.74 18.63 13.77
CA ASP A 90 -10.76 18.23 14.75
C ASP A 90 -10.64 16.75 15.15
N SER A 91 -11.34 16.35 16.23
CA SER A 91 -11.22 15.12 17.05
C SER A 91 -11.17 13.74 16.34
N TYR A 92 -11.18 12.63 17.10
CA TYR A 92 -11.12 11.23 16.62
C TYR A 92 -12.05 10.88 15.43
N THR A 93 -13.26 11.44 15.32
CA THR A 93 -14.16 11.23 14.16
C THR A 93 -13.58 11.78 12.85
N ALA A 94 -12.63 12.69 12.93
CA ALA A 94 -11.94 13.23 11.78
C ALA A 94 -10.90 12.28 11.20
N ALA A 95 -10.38 11.31 11.96
CA ALA A 95 -9.38 10.36 11.45
C ALA A 95 -9.96 9.46 10.35
N ASP A 96 -11.16 8.90 10.58
CA ASP A 96 -11.85 8.06 9.59
C ASP A 96 -12.28 8.88 8.37
N GLN A 97 -12.72 10.13 8.59
CA GLN A 97 -13.08 11.04 7.52
C GLN A 97 -11.86 11.41 6.66
N VAL A 98 -10.72 11.72 7.28
CA VAL A 98 -9.46 12.00 6.58
C VAL A 98 -9.00 10.77 5.81
N GLU A 99 -9.10 9.57 6.40
CA GLU A 99 -8.77 8.32 5.71
C GLU A 99 -9.57 8.15 4.42
N HIS A 100 -10.88 8.30 4.50
CA HIS A 100 -11.77 8.17 3.33
C HIS A 100 -11.51 9.24 2.26
N LEU A 101 -11.21 10.48 2.66
CA LEU A 101 -10.87 11.56 1.72
C LEU A 101 -9.52 11.30 1.02
N LEU A 102 -8.53 10.83 1.78
CA LEU A 102 -7.23 10.42 1.25
C LEU A 102 -7.36 9.22 0.30
N GLU A 103 -8.21 8.24 0.65
CA GLU A 103 -8.52 7.10 -0.22
C GLU A 103 -9.13 7.55 -1.55
N LYS A 104 -10.09 8.49 -1.53
CA LYS A 104 -10.66 9.08 -2.74
C LYS A 104 -9.58 9.72 -3.61
N LEU A 105 -8.70 10.51 -3.03
CA LEU A 105 -7.59 11.15 -3.77
C LEU A 105 -6.61 10.10 -4.32
N PHE A 106 -6.31 9.05 -3.55
CA PHE A 106 -5.46 7.95 -3.98
C PHE A 106 -6.08 7.15 -5.14
N ASN A 107 -7.40 6.95 -5.13
CA ASN A 107 -8.11 6.33 -6.25
C ASN A 107 -8.04 7.22 -7.51
N LEU A 108 -8.12 8.55 -7.37
CA LEU A 108 -7.89 9.48 -8.49
C LEU A 108 -6.46 9.39 -9.04
N PHE A 109 -5.46 9.23 -8.17
CA PHE A 109 -4.08 8.91 -8.59
C PHE A 109 -4.06 7.61 -9.40
N LEU A 110 -4.64 6.56 -8.84
CA LEU A 110 -4.84 5.27 -9.49
C LEU A 110 -5.82 5.31 -10.66
N GLU A 111 -6.28 6.45 -11.14
CA GLU A 111 -7.09 6.52 -12.36
C GLU A 111 -6.47 7.45 -13.38
N GLN A 112 -6.04 8.64 -12.94
CA GLN A 112 -5.77 9.81 -13.77
C GLN A 112 -4.39 10.43 -13.53
N VAL A 113 -3.41 9.70 -12.97
CA VAL A 113 -2.06 10.23 -12.71
C VAL A 113 -1.42 10.92 -13.93
N ASN A 114 -1.72 10.45 -15.14
CA ASN A 114 -1.21 11.03 -16.39
C ASN A 114 -1.71 12.45 -16.67
N LEU A 115 -2.82 12.88 -16.05
CA LEU A 115 -3.38 14.23 -16.21
C LEU A 115 -2.89 15.19 -15.12
N TRP A 116 -2.18 14.73 -14.09
CA TRP A 116 -1.84 15.56 -12.93
C TRP A 116 -0.91 16.72 -13.27
N SER A 117 0.11 16.48 -14.10
CA SER A 117 1.00 17.54 -14.60
C SER A 117 0.20 18.60 -15.37
N ASP A 118 -0.70 18.17 -16.25
CA ASP A 118 -1.54 19.08 -17.05
C ASP A 118 -2.44 19.91 -16.13
N ILE A 119 -3.10 19.27 -15.16
CA ILE A 119 -3.97 19.91 -14.17
C ILE A 119 -3.23 20.99 -13.38
N CYS A 120 -2.01 20.69 -12.90
CA CYS A 120 -1.20 21.65 -12.14
C CYS A 120 -0.77 22.85 -13.00
N SER A 121 -0.71 22.70 -14.32
CA SER A 121 -0.33 23.78 -15.25
C SER A 121 -1.52 24.66 -15.69
N LEU A 122 -2.77 24.24 -15.44
CA LEU A 122 -3.96 24.93 -15.93
C LEU A 122 -4.12 26.32 -15.28
N PRO A 123 -4.27 27.40 -16.08
CA PRO A 123 -4.49 28.75 -15.57
C PRO A 123 -5.70 28.88 -14.63
N GLU A 124 -6.77 28.13 -14.91
CA GLU A 124 -8.02 28.15 -14.15
C GLU A 124 -7.86 27.60 -12.72
N LEU A 125 -6.81 26.81 -12.48
CA LEU A 125 -6.60 26.05 -11.24
C LEU A 125 -5.36 26.51 -10.45
N LYS A 126 -4.66 27.53 -10.93
CA LYS A 126 -3.46 28.06 -10.28
C LYS A 126 -3.75 28.38 -8.81
N SER A 127 -3.06 27.67 -7.94
CA SER A 127 -3.13 27.82 -6.49
C SER A 127 -1.86 27.25 -5.87
N PRO A 128 -1.39 27.80 -4.74
CA PRO A 128 -0.18 27.29 -4.07
C PRO A 128 -0.39 25.87 -3.52
N GLU A 129 -1.63 25.48 -3.21
CA GLU A 129 -1.94 24.15 -2.68
C GLU A 129 -1.95 23.06 -3.76
N LEU A 130 -2.26 23.41 -5.01
CA LEU A 130 -2.36 22.46 -6.13
C LEU A 130 -1.04 22.39 -6.91
N THR A 131 -0.05 21.73 -6.32
CA THR A 131 1.21 21.38 -6.97
C THR A 131 1.37 19.87 -7.08
N GLU A 132 2.17 19.40 -8.05
CA GLU A 132 2.44 17.97 -8.19
C GLU A 132 3.05 17.40 -6.89
N SER A 133 3.97 18.12 -6.25
CA SER A 133 4.55 17.74 -4.96
C SER A 133 3.50 17.61 -3.85
N SER A 134 2.54 18.55 -3.78
CA SER A 134 1.44 18.49 -2.81
C SER A 134 0.57 17.26 -3.05
N LEU A 135 0.22 16.95 -4.30
CA LEU A 135 -0.58 15.77 -4.63
C LEU A 135 0.10 14.47 -4.23
N TYR A 136 1.39 14.32 -4.54
CA TYR A 136 2.15 13.16 -4.08
C TYR A 136 2.30 13.13 -2.56
N GLY A 137 2.40 14.28 -1.89
CA GLY A 137 2.36 14.37 -0.43
C GLY A 137 1.13 13.69 0.17
N HIS A 138 -0.06 13.97 -0.36
CA HIS A 138 -1.30 13.33 0.10
C HIS A 138 -1.36 11.83 -0.26
N VAL A 139 -0.82 11.43 -1.42
CA VAL A 139 -0.68 10.00 -1.78
C VAL A 139 0.19 9.26 -0.75
N TYR A 140 1.31 9.86 -0.34
CA TYR A 140 2.17 9.29 0.69
C TYR A 140 1.49 9.29 2.06
N GLN A 141 0.77 10.34 2.44
CA GLN A 141 -0.01 10.37 3.68
C GLN A 141 -1.01 9.21 3.78
N TYR A 142 -1.68 8.85 2.67
CA TYR A 142 -2.57 7.70 2.66
C TYR A 142 -1.83 6.39 2.92
N ILE A 143 -0.69 6.18 2.26
CA ILE A 143 0.15 4.97 2.46
C ILE A 143 0.62 4.88 3.91
N GLN A 144 1.10 5.99 4.46
CA GLN A 144 1.55 6.11 5.85
C GLN A 144 0.43 5.79 6.84
N LEU A 145 -0.80 6.24 6.56
CA LEU A 145 -1.97 5.94 7.37
C LEU A 145 -2.33 4.45 7.35
N LEU A 146 -2.34 3.82 6.16
CA LEU A 146 -2.56 2.38 6.01
C LEU A 146 -1.50 1.57 6.76
N GLU A 147 -0.23 1.96 6.67
CA GLU A 147 0.89 1.32 7.36
C GLU A 147 0.78 1.47 8.87
N ARG A 148 0.49 2.67 9.36
CA ARG A 148 0.28 2.93 10.79
C ARG A 148 -0.84 2.08 11.37
N ASN A 149 -1.85 1.80 10.57
CA ASN A 149 -3.01 0.97 10.93
C ASN A 149 -2.84 -0.51 10.53
N VAL A 150 -1.68 -0.89 9.98
CA VAL A 150 -1.31 -2.27 9.59
C VAL A 150 -2.33 -2.93 8.64
N LYS A 151 -2.90 -2.15 7.70
CA LYS A 151 -3.92 -2.60 6.73
C LYS A 151 -3.28 -3.40 5.57
N VAL A 152 -2.76 -4.59 5.87
CA VAL A 152 -2.00 -5.46 4.94
C VAL A 152 -2.74 -5.73 3.64
N GLU A 153 -4.02 -6.12 3.69
CA GLU A 153 -4.77 -6.47 2.48
C GLU A 153 -5.02 -5.27 1.58
N THR A 154 -5.27 -4.09 2.16
CA THR A 154 -5.41 -2.84 1.42
C THR A 154 -4.10 -2.46 0.73
N LEU A 155 -2.98 -2.55 1.46
CA LEU A 155 -1.62 -2.30 0.94
C LEU A 155 -1.26 -3.24 -0.21
N GLU A 156 -1.56 -4.54 -0.07
CA GLU A 156 -1.41 -5.54 -1.13
C GLU A 156 -2.24 -5.17 -2.38
N GLY A 157 -3.51 -4.84 -2.18
CA GLY A 157 -4.42 -4.48 -3.27
C GLY A 157 -3.97 -3.25 -4.05
N ILE A 158 -3.49 -2.20 -3.35
CA ILE A 158 -2.95 -1.01 -4.02
C ILE A 158 -1.61 -1.29 -4.70
N ASN A 159 -0.74 -2.12 -4.10
CA ASN A 159 0.54 -2.53 -4.69
C ASN A 159 0.30 -3.21 -6.04
N GLU A 160 -0.65 -4.15 -6.09
CA GLU A 160 -1.01 -4.86 -7.31
C GLU A 160 -1.59 -3.93 -8.39
N LYS A 161 -2.46 -2.97 -8.00
CA LYS A 161 -3.01 -1.97 -8.92
C LYS A 161 -1.92 -1.09 -9.53
N ILE A 162 -0.96 -0.63 -8.72
CA ILE A 162 0.16 0.20 -9.21
C ILE A 162 1.09 -0.62 -10.10
N ARG A 163 1.44 -1.84 -9.68
CA ARG A 163 2.30 -2.75 -10.46
C ARG A 163 1.73 -3.03 -11.86
N LYS A 164 0.42 -3.29 -11.97
CA LYS A 164 -0.27 -3.44 -13.27
C LYS A 164 -0.11 -2.20 -14.15
N ARG A 165 -0.11 -1.00 -13.57
CA ARG A 165 0.06 0.28 -14.29
C ARG A 165 1.50 0.54 -14.69
N LEU A 166 2.47 0.17 -13.86
CA LEU A 166 3.91 0.32 -14.15
C LEU A 166 4.39 -0.54 -15.32
N LYS A 167 3.62 -1.55 -15.75
CA LYS A 167 3.85 -2.23 -17.04
C LYS A 167 3.83 -1.27 -18.23
N ASN A 168 3.23 -0.09 -18.09
CA ASN A 168 3.30 0.98 -19.08
C ASN A 168 4.68 1.68 -18.99
N PRO A 169 5.51 1.64 -20.06
CA PRO A 169 6.84 2.25 -20.07
C PRO A 169 6.85 3.76 -19.77
N LYS A 170 5.74 4.47 -19.98
CA LYS A 170 5.63 5.90 -19.67
C LYS A 170 5.62 6.19 -18.17
N LEU A 171 5.29 5.20 -17.33
CA LEU A 171 5.16 5.35 -15.88
C LEU A 171 6.31 4.70 -15.09
N SER A 172 7.19 3.95 -15.75
CA SER A 172 8.25 3.17 -15.08
C SER A 172 9.39 4.02 -14.50
N ASN A 173 9.62 5.24 -15.01
CA ASN A 173 10.64 6.16 -14.51
C ASN A 173 10.04 7.44 -13.89
N SER A 174 8.79 7.37 -13.42
CA SER A 174 8.04 8.51 -12.90
C SER A 174 7.92 8.50 -11.38
N ASN A 175 7.29 9.54 -10.82
CA ASN A 175 6.88 9.56 -9.42
C ASN A 175 6.00 8.35 -9.03
N SER A 176 5.30 7.70 -9.98
CA SER A 176 4.56 6.47 -9.74
C SER A 176 5.46 5.29 -9.32
N ALA A 177 6.68 5.21 -9.84
CA ALA A 177 7.64 4.19 -9.42
C ALA A 177 8.15 4.44 -8.00
N LYS A 178 8.25 5.71 -7.57
CA LYS A 178 8.54 6.05 -6.16
C LYS A 178 7.38 5.62 -5.27
N VAL A 179 6.15 6.02 -5.61
CA VAL A 179 4.93 5.62 -4.87
C VAL A 179 4.87 4.11 -4.71
N TYR A 180 5.17 3.36 -5.77
CA TYR A 180 5.22 1.90 -5.69
C TYR A 180 6.22 1.38 -4.66
N LYS A 181 7.47 1.89 -4.64
CA LYS A 181 8.46 1.52 -3.62
C LYS A 181 7.97 1.79 -2.20
N HIS A 182 7.31 2.94 -1.96
CA HIS A 182 6.72 3.27 -0.66
C HIS A 182 5.62 2.29 -0.26
N VAL A 183 4.73 1.95 -1.19
CA VAL A 183 3.67 0.95 -0.95
C VAL A 183 4.28 -0.41 -0.62
N SER A 184 5.29 -0.88 -1.38
CA SER A 184 5.93 -2.17 -1.14
C SER A 184 6.65 -2.21 0.22
N ALA A 185 7.29 -1.11 0.63
CA ALA A 185 7.91 -0.98 1.95
C ALA A 185 6.88 -1.01 3.08
N ALA A 186 5.81 -0.22 2.96
CA ALA A 186 4.70 -0.22 3.89
C ALA A 186 4.03 -1.59 4.03
N TRP A 187 3.83 -2.29 2.91
CA TRP A 187 3.28 -3.64 2.91
C TRP A 187 4.20 -4.63 3.62
N CYS A 188 5.50 -4.59 3.32
CA CYS A 188 6.50 -5.43 3.98
C CYS A 188 6.53 -5.23 5.50
N ARG A 189 6.61 -3.97 5.97
CA ARG A 189 6.62 -3.69 7.41
C ARG A 189 5.30 -4.08 8.07
N SER A 190 4.17 -3.87 7.41
CA SER A 190 2.86 -4.30 7.92
C SER A 190 2.76 -5.83 8.06
N LEU A 191 3.36 -6.59 7.13
CA LEU A 191 3.47 -8.04 7.25
C LEU A 191 4.31 -8.44 8.46
N VAL A 192 5.49 -7.83 8.64
CA VAL A 192 6.37 -8.09 9.80
C VAL A 192 5.65 -7.78 11.12
N ILE A 193 4.98 -6.63 11.21
CA ILE A 193 4.26 -6.22 12.42
C ILE A 193 3.15 -7.23 12.74
N ASN A 194 2.30 -7.59 11.77
CA ASN A 194 1.22 -8.55 12.02
C ASN A 194 1.73 -9.94 12.39
N MET A 195 2.80 -10.44 11.74
CA MET A 195 3.42 -11.71 12.13
C MET A 195 3.98 -11.66 13.55
N ALA A 196 4.65 -10.56 13.93
CA ALA A 196 5.17 -10.37 15.27
C ALA A 196 4.05 -10.39 16.34
N LEU A 197 2.90 -9.77 16.04
CA LEU A 197 1.77 -9.70 16.97
C LEU A 197 1.15 -11.08 17.26
N ILE A 198 1.09 -11.96 16.26
CA ILE A 198 0.51 -13.31 16.43
C ILE A 198 1.56 -14.37 16.79
N THR A 199 2.85 -14.03 16.81
CA THR A 199 3.91 -14.98 17.15
C THR A 199 3.84 -15.31 18.64
N PRO A 200 3.60 -16.58 19.03
CA PRO A 200 3.43 -16.93 20.43
C PRO A 200 4.73 -16.70 21.22
N LEU A 201 4.67 -15.83 22.23
CA LEU A 201 5.80 -15.56 23.13
C LEU A 201 5.83 -16.59 24.27
N HIS A 202 6.99 -17.25 24.45
CA HIS A 202 7.30 -18.10 25.61
C HIS A 202 6.20 -19.09 26.06
N SER A 203 5.63 -19.88 25.16
CA SER A 203 5.06 -21.15 25.61
C SER A 203 6.22 -22.10 25.93
N ARG A 204 6.27 -22.67 27.13
CA ARG A 204 7.05 -23.91 27.34
C ARG A 204 6.66 -24.87 26.22
N LEU A 205 7.61 -25.59 25.63
CA LEU A 205 7.27 -26.75 24.81
C LEU A 205 6.28 -27.58 25.63
N SER A 206 5.00 -27.59 25.23
CA SER A 206 4.04 -28.51 25.82
C SER A 206 4.59 -29.89 25.54
N THR A 207 4.79 -30.65 26.60
CA THR A 207 5.13 -32.07 26.57
C THR A 207 4.14 -32.91 25.74
N GLU A 208 3.06 -32.33 25.22
CA GLU A 208 2.07 -32.97 24.37
C GLU A 208 2.52 -33.21 22.92
N ILE A 209 3.57 -32.53 22.41
CA ILE A 209 4.12 -32.89 21.09
C ILE A 209 4.81 -34.27 21.13
N ARG A 210 5.14 -34.78 22.33
CA ARG A 210 5.65 -36.14 22.49
C ARG A 210 4.59 -37.24 22.34
N GLY A 211 3.32 -36.89 22.18
CA GLY A 211 2.20 -37.83 22.27
C GLY A 211 1.52 -38.24 20.96
N MET A 212 1.77 -37.56 19.84
CA MET A 212 1.03 -37.83 18.61
C MET A 212 1.99 -38.09 17.45
N ASN A 213 2.14 -39.37 17.12
CA ASN A 213 2.89 -39.96 15.99
C ASN A 213 4.33 -40.44 16.28
N LEU A 214 4.53 -41.18 17.37
CA LEU A 214 5.67 -42.11 17.51
C LEU A 214 5.31 -43.50 16.95
N SER A 215 5.03 -43.59 15.65
CA SER A 215 5.13 -44.87 14.92
C SER A 215 5.41 -44.63 13.44
N GLY A 216 6.69 -44.56 13.09
CA GLY A 216 7.09 -44.58 11.69
C GLY A 216 8.44 -43.92 11.42
N SER A 217 9.53 -44.65 11.68
CA SER A 217 10.76 -44.62 10.86
C SER A 217 11.37 -43.24 10.53
N GLY A 218 12.39 -42.85 11.30
CA GLY A 218 13.40 -41.88 10.86
C GLY A 218 13.73 -40.86 11.95
N ILE A 219 14.91 -40.98 12.55
CA ILE A 219 15.51 -39.95 13.40
C ILE A 219 15.94 -38.82 12.46
N GLU A 220 15.01 -37.99 12.01
CA GLU A 220 15.34 -36.68 11.49
C GLU A 220 15.34 -35.73 12.67
N SER A 221 16.49 -35.15 12.97
CA SER A 221 16.63 -34.10 13.98
C SER A 221 15.64 -32.98 13.67
N GLU A 222 14.50 -32.92 14.38
CA GLU A 222 13.51 -31.85 14.18
C GLU A 222 14.22 -30.50 14.33
N GLN A 223 14.33 -29.76 13.23
CA GLN A 223 14.87 -28.42 13.24
C GLN A 223 13.72 -27.43 13.38
N LEU A 224 13.75 -26.60 14.42
CA LEU A 224 12.77 -25.57 14.70
C LEU A 224 13.25 -24.24 14.11
N LEU A 225 12.32 -23.46 13.57
CA LEU A 225 12.63 -22.13 13.05
C LEU A 225 12.58 -21.12 14.19
N SER A 226 13.61 -20.29 14.31
CA SER A 226 13.62 -19.16 15.23
C SER A 226 13.75 -17.85 14.49
N VAL A 227 13.19 -16.80 15.08
CA VAL A 227 13.21 -15.44 14.55
C VAL A 227 13.81 -14.48 15.57
N ASP A 228 14.65 -13.58 15.05
CA ASP A 228 15.17 -12.42 15.75
C ASP A 228 14.92 -11.18 14.89
N LEU A 229 14.17 -10.21 15.42
CA LEU A 229 13.91 -8.95 14.74
C LEU A 229 14.92 -7.89 15.18
N GLN A 230 15.66 -7.36 14.21
CA GLN A 230 16.50 -6.18 14.36
C GLN A 230 15.65 -4.95 14.03
N SER A 231 15.01 -4.40 15.06
CA SER A 231 14.15 -3.22 14.95
C SER A 231 14.87 -2.03 14.29
N GLU A 232 16.15 -1.84 14.59
CA GLU A 232 16.94 -0.73 14.05
C GLU A 232 17.03 -0.79 12.52
N GLU A 233 17.25 -1.98 11.95
CA GLU A 233 17.29 -2.18 10.51
C GLU A 233 15.91 -2.06 9.86
N LEU A 234 14.84 -2.43 10.59
CA LEU A 234 13.47 -2.38 10.09
C LEU A 234 13.03 -0.93 9.77
N TRP A 235 13.50 0.03 10.57
CA TRP A 235 13.19 1.46 10.43
C TRP A 235 14.23 2.23 9.60
N CYS A 236 15.24 1.56 9.06
CA CYS A 236 16.23 2.20 8.19
C CYS A 236 15.74 2.20 6.74
N SER A 237 15.49 3.40 6.19
CA SER A 237 15.11 3.57 4.79
C SER A 237 15.68 4.86 4.22
N ALA A 238 16.32 4.76 3.04
CA ALA A 238 16.99 5.88 2.39
C ALA A 238 16.05 6.82 1.62
N PHE A 239 14.81 6.39 1.37
CA PHE A 239 13.86 7.12 0.52
C PHE A 239 12.57 7.54 1.25
N GLU A 240 12.37 7.11 2.49
CA GLU A 240 11.16 7.39 3.27
C GLU A 240 11.34 8.56 4.24
N ASP A 241 10.21 9.14 4.66
CA ASP A 241 10.18 10.21 5.64
C ASP A 241 10.57 9.70 7.03
N GLN A 242 11.70 10.18 7.54
CA GLN A 242 12.25 9.83 8.84
C GLN A 242 11.32 10.17 10.01
N ASN A 243 10.49 11.20 9.88
CA ASN A 243 9.53 11.53 10.94
C ASN A 243 8.44 10.48 11.05
N HIS A 244 7.91 10.02 9.92
CA HIS A 244 6.94 8.92 9.87
C HIS A 244 7.54 7.62 10.41
N LEU A 245 8.77 7.28 10.02
CA LEU A 245 9.46 6.08 10.53
C LEU A 245 9.61 6.13 12.05
N LYS A 246 10.00 7.27 12.63
CA LYS A 246 10.06 7.44 14.09
C LYS A 246 8.70 7.27 14.78
N ILE A 247 7.61 7.74 14.16
CA ILE A 247 6.27 7.55 14.72
C ILE A 247 5.90 6.06 14.74
N LEU A 248 6.20 5.32 13.66
CA LEU A 248 5.98 3.88 13.59
C LEU A 248 6.86 3.12 14.57
N GLU A 249 8.12 3.48 14.64
CA GLU A 249 9.10 2.93 15.57
C GLU A 249 8.58 3.05 17.01
N ASN A 250 8.21 4.25 17.44
CA ASN A 250 7.67 4.48 18.78
C ASN A 250 6.39 3.67 19.05
N LYS A 251 5.54 3.48 18.04
CA LYS A 251 4.28 2.74 18.18
C LYS A 251 4.51 1.23 18.29
N TRP A 252 5.38 0.66 17.46
CA TRP A 252 5.48 -0.77 17.25
C TRP A 252 6.69 -1.43 17.92
N ASN A 253 7.78 -0.70 18.18
CA ASN A 253 8.96 -1.25 18.85
C ASN A 253 8.65 -2.00 20.15
N PRO A 254 7.76 -1.52 21.04
CA PRO A 254 7.45 -2.26 22.27
C PRO A 254 6.93 -3.68 22.03
N SER A 255 6.28 -3.92 20.89
CA SER A 255 5.85 -5.26 20.47
C SER A 255 6.96 -6.02 19.74
N LEU A 256 7.70 -5.35 18.85
CA LEU A 256 8.74 -5.99 18.03
C LEU A 256 9.96 -6.43 18.85
N PHE A 257 10.37 -5.67 19.87
CA PHE A 257 11.50 -6.04 20.75
C PHE A 257 11.29 -7.34 21.52
N LYS A 258 10.04 -7.81 21.63
CA LYS A 258 9.71 -9.10 22.25
C LYS A 258 10.08 -10.28 21.34
N ILE A 259 10.22 -10.04 20.04
CA ILE A 259 10.62 -11.03 19.04
C ILE A 259 12.14 -11.04 18.92
N LYS A 260 12.79 -11.49 19.99
CA LYS A 260 14.24 -11.66 20.05
C LYS A 260 14.56 -13.11 20.37
N ASN A 261 15.14 -13.80 19.40
CA ASN A 261 15.49 -15.22 19.48
C ASN A 261 14.30 -16.12 19.86
N VAL A 262 13.14 -15.87 19.26
CA VAL A 262 11.89 -16.60 19.56
C VAL A 262 11.73 -17.79 18.62
N ILE A 263 11.49 -18.98 19.17
CA ILE A 263 11.11 -20.16 18.39
C ILE A 263 9.69 -19.98 17.87
N ILE A 264 9.52 -20.05 16.54
CA ILE A 264 8.22 -19.93 15.89
C ILE A 264 7.45 -21.22 16.10
N LYS A 265 6.26 -21.08 16.68
CA LYS A 265 5.30 -22.17 16.90
C LYS A 265 4.01 -21.89 16.17
N ARG A 266 3.17 -22.91 16.09
CA ARG A 266 1.81 -22.75 15.58
C ARG A 266 1.07 -21.73 16.44
N VAL A 267 0.35 -20.83 15.79
CA VAL A 267 -0.51 -19.85 16.45
C VAL A 267 -1.71 -20.53 17.13
N SER A 268 -2.40 -19.77 17.99
CA SER A 268 -3.66 -20.20 18.60
C SER A 268 -4.75 -20.37 17.54
N ASP A 269 -5.82 -21.10 17.86
CA ASP A 269 -6.96 -21.27 16.95
C ASP A 269 -7.63 -19.92 16.60
N GLU A 270 -7.57 -18.93 17.51
CA GLU A 270 -8.10 -17.58 17.30
C GLU A 270 -7.35 -16.81 16.20
N ASP A 271 -6.05 -17.08 16.05
CA ASP A 271 -5.17 -16.39 15.09
C ASP A 271 -4.96 -17.18 13.78
N LEU A 272 -5.55 -18.37 13.63
CA LEU A 272 -5.35 -19.22 12.45
C LEU A 272 -5.78 -18.56 11.14
N GLU A 273 -6.92 -17.86 11.14
CA GLU A 273 -7.40 -17.14 9.96
C GLU A 273 -6.43 -16.01 9.58
N THR A 274 -5.95 -15.24 10.58
CA THR A 274 -4.93 -14.21 10.40
C THR A 274 -3.62 -14.81 9.87
N ALA A 275 -3.17 -15.94 10.40
CA ALA A 275 -1.97 -16.62 9.89
C ALA A 275 -2.15 -17.09 8.43
N ALA A 276 -3.33 -17.58 8.07
CA ALA A 276 -3.63 -17.98 6.70
C ALA A 276 -3.64 -16.78 5.73
N THR A 277 -4.22 -15.64 6.12
CA THR A 277 -4.20 -14.42 5.30
C THR A 277 -2.79 -13.86 5.16
N LEU A 278 -1.98 -13.86 6.23
CA LEU A 278 -0.58 -13.45 6.19
C LEU A 278 0.28 -14.37 5.32
N LEU A 279 0.05 -15.68 5.34
CA LEU A 279 0.75 -16.61 4.44
C LEU A 279 0.41 -16.32 2.97
N ARG A 280 -0.87 -16.12 2.66
CA ARG A 280 -1.31 -15.74 1.31
C ARG A 280 -0.68 -14.43 0.85
N SER A 281 -0.71 -13.41 1.72
CA SER A 281 -0.14 -12.10 1.42
C SER A 281 1.38 -12.16 1.25
N SER A 282 2.08 -12.91 2.09
CA SER A 282 3.53 -13.17 1.97
C SER A 282 3.89 -13.92 0.69
N TYR A 283 3.04 -14.84 0.24
CA TYR A 283 3.21 -15.50 -1.04
C TYR A 283 3.02 -14.55 -2.23
N ASN A 284 2.04 -13.66 -2.16
CA ASN A 284 1.87 -12.61 -3.17
C ASN A 284 3.05 -11.63 -3.16
N PHE A 285 3.58 -11.32 -1.98
CA PHE A 285 4.80 -10.54 -1.81
C PHE A 285 6.02 -11.19 -2.47
N TYR A 286 6.20 -12.49 -2.26
CA TYR A 286 7.27 -13.27 -2.86
C TYR A 286 7.24 -13.28 -4.39
N LYS A 287 6.04 -13.35 -4.99
CA LYS A 287 5.88 -13.28 -6.44
C LYS A 287 6.23 -11.91 -7.02
N ASP A 288 6.25 -10.86 -6.20
CA ASP A 288 6.62 -9.52 -6.64
C ASP A 288 8.14 -9.36 -6.65
N THR A 289 8.76 -9.61 -7.81
CA THR A 289 10.21 -9.55 -8.01
C THR A 289 10.80 -8.15 -7.88
N SER A 290 9.97 -7.11 -7.81
CA SER A 290 10.40 -5.71 -7.70
C SER A 290 10.67 -5.25 -6.25
N CYS A 291 10.30 -6.08 -5.28
CA CYS A 291 10.42 -5.83 -3.84
C CYS A 291 11.85 -6.06 -3.27
N ALA A 292 12.90 -5.96 -4.08
CA ALA A 292 14.25 -6.41 -3.68
C ALA A 292 15.01 -5.50 -2.69
N LEU A 293 14.50 -4.29 -2.37
CA LEU A 293 15.21 -3.25 -1.60
C LEU A 293 14.56 -2.96 -0.23
N LEU A 294 14.05 -3.99 0.42
CA LEU A 294 13.25 -3.85 1.64
C LEU A 294 14.08 -4.07 2.90
N PRO A 295 13.64 -3.53 4.04
CA PRO A 295 14.37 -3.66 5.30
C PRO A 295 14.72 -5.13 5.60
N SER A 296 15.99 -5.35 5.95
CA SER A 296 16.60 -6.66 6.19
C SER A 296 16.44 -7.18 7.61
N GLY A 297 15.80 -6.40 8.50
CA GLY A 297 15.77 -6.62 9.96
C GLY A 297 15.03 -7.88 10.45
N ILE A 298 14.87 -8.90 9.61
CA ILE A 298 14.39 -10.23 9.97
C ILE A 298 15.57 -11.19 9.88
N ASN A 299 16.01 -11.72 11.01
CA ASN A 299 16.96 -12.83 11.05
C ASN A 299 16.21 -14.11 11.39
N LEU A 300 16.40 -15.11 10.54
CA LEU A 300 15.86 -16.44 10.75
C LEU A 300 17.03 -17.42 10.88
N TYR A 301 16.89 -18.40 11.75
CA TYR A 301 17.89 -19.43 11.92
C TYR A 301 17.24 -20.74 12.37
N MET A 302 17.88 -21.86 12.03
CA MET A 302 17.39 -23.20 12.34
C MET A 302 18.02 -23.70 13.63
N VAL A 303 17.20 -24.14 14.57
CA VAL A 303 17.62 -24.61 15.89
C VAL A 303 17.29 -26.09 16.00
N PRO A 304 18.25 -26.97 16.32
CA PRO A 304 17.94 -28.36 16.67
C PRO A 304 16.96 -28.42 17.84
N ALA A 305 15.89 -29.22 17.75
CA ALA A 305 14.88 -29.37 18.81
C ALA A 305 15.48 -29.79 20.17
N GLN A 306 16.67 -30.40 20.16
CA GLN A 306 17.42 -30.79 21.36
C GLN A 306 17.92 -29.56 22.16
N LEU A 307 18.24 -28.46 21.48
CA LEU A 307 18.70 -27.20 22.07
C LEU A 307 17.54 -26.24 22.44
N ALA A 308 16.33 -26.53 21.96
CA ALA A 308 15.13 -25.71 22.19
C ALA A 308 14.65 -25.67 23.65
N THR A 309 15.23 -26.50 24.53
CA THR A 309 14.98 -26.49 25.98
C THR A 309 15.72 -25.38 26.71
N GLU A 310 16.74 -24.78 26.10
CA GLU A 310 17.53 -23.70 26.69
C GLU A 310 16.85 -22.35 26.45
N THR A 311 16.76 -21.54 27.51
CA THR A 311 15.92 -20.32 27.53
C THR A 311 16.47 -19.20 26.62
N TYR A 312 17.70 -19.34 26.14
CA TYR A 312 18.39 -18.39 25.27
C TYR A 312 19.32 -19.12 24.31
N ILE A 313 19.01 -19.07 23.01
CA ILE A 313 19.89 -19.57 21.95
C ILE A 313 20.69 -18.36 21.43
N GLN A 314 22.02 -18.47 21.40
CA GLN A 314 22.88 -17.42 20.84
C GLN A 314 23.34 -17.80 19.43
N PRO A 315 22.90 -17.07 18.38
CA PRO A 315 23.33 -17.33 17.01
C PRO A 315 24.86 -17.27 16.88
N GLY A 316 25.45 -18.24 16.17
CA GLY A 316 26.90 -18.31 15.91
C GLY A 316 27.78 -18.97 16.99
N ILE A 317 27.29 -19.15 18.23
CA ILE A 317 28.03 -19.87 19.29
C ILE A 317 27.58 -21.33 19.37
N ASP A 318 26.28 -21.59 19.17
CA ASP A 318 25.67 -22.92 19.30
C ASP A 318 25.61 -23.72 17.98
N GLY A 319 26.42 -23.35 16.97
CA GLY A 319 26.40 -24.00 15.65
C GLY A 319 25.13 -23.70 14.82
N VAL A 320 24.44 -22.63 15.17
CA VAL A 320 23.18 -22.18 14.55
C VAL A 320 23.49 -21.08 13.54
N ASP A 321 23.38 -21.40 12.24
CA ASP A 321 23.62 -20.47 11.14
C ASP A 321 22.38 -19.65 10.80
N ILE A 322 22.59 -18.35 10.54
CA ILE A 322 21.55 -17.45 10.02
C ILE A 322 21.22 -17.88 8.59
N LEU A 323 19.92 -18.02 8.30
CA LEU A 323 19.43 -18.29 6.96
C LEU A 323 19.64 -17.07 6.06
N ASP A 324 20.64 -17.16 5.19
CA ASP A 324 20.94 -16.15 4.19
C ASP A 324 19.94 -16.23 3.01
N MET A 325 18.84 -15.50 3.15
CA MET A 325 17.76 -15.43 2.18
C MET A 325 17.22 -13.99 2.10
N ASN A 326 16.60 -13.64 0.98
CA ASN A 326 15.93 -12.34 0.86
C ASN A 326 14.70 -12.23 1.79
N THR A 327 14.29 -11.00 2.08
CA THR A 327 13.18 -10.71 3.01
C THR A 327 11.88 -11.42 2.62
N SER A 328 11.57 -11.53 1.32
CA SER A 328 10.32 -12.18 0.89
C SER A 328 10.29 -13.69 1.18
N ARG A 329 11.42 -14.39 1.05
CA ARG A 329 11.54 -15.80 1.44
C ARG A 329 11.50 -15.98 2.95
N LYS A 330 12.12 -15.07 3.71
CA LYS A 330 12.05 -15.07 5.18
C LYS A 330 10.60 -14.90 5.67
N LEU A 331 9.85 -13.95 5.11
CA LEU A 331 8.43 -13.75 5.42
C LEU A 331 7.58 -14.99 5.11
N LEU A 332 7.80 -15.64 3.96
CA LEU A 332 7.13 -16.88 3.61
C LEU A 332 7.38 -18.00 4.63
N LEU A 333 8.64 -18.18 5.02
CA LEU A 333 9.06 -19.21 5.96
C LEU A 333 8.41 -18.97 7.33
N TRP A 334 8.45 -17.73 7.82
CA TRP A 334 7.84 -17.35 9.09
C TRP A 334 6.32 -17.55 9.09
N ALA A 335 5.62 -17.01 8.09
CA ALA A 335 4.16 -17.14 7.99
C ALA A 335 3.69 -18.60 7.89
N TYR A 336 4.42 -19.43 7.13
CA TYR A 336 4.10 -20.86 7.02
C TYR A 336 4.27 -21.57 8.36
N SER A 337 5.35 -21.28 9.08
CA SER A 337 5.60 -21.88 10.40
C SER A 337 4.60 -21.43 11.47
N LEU A 338 4.12 -20.19 11.41
CA LEU A 338 3.02 -19.73 12.26
C LEU A 338 1.72 -20.51 12.00
N LEU A 339 1.40 -20.81 10.74
CA LEU A 339 0.18 -21.52 10.38
C LEU A 339 0.25 -23.03 10.70
N ASN A 340 1.37 -23.67 10.38
CA ASN A 340 1.51 -25.13 10.38
C ASN A 340 2.30 -25.68 11.58
N GLY A 341 2.98 -24.83 12.35
CA GLY A 341 3.74 -25.22 13.54
C GLY A 341 5.08 -25.89 13.30
N HIS A 342 5.48 -26.05 12.04
CA HIS A 342 6.76 -26.64 11.64
C HIS A 342 7.38 -25.86 10.48
N CYS A 343 8.65 -26.11 10.21
CA CYS A 343 9.38 -25.48 9.12
C CYS A 343 9.73 -26.53 8.06
N VAL A 344 9.62 -26.15 6.80
CA VAL A 344 10.04 -26.96 5.65
C VAL A 344 10.83 -26.09 4.68
N ASN A 345 11.47 -26.68 3.69
CA ASN A 345 12.17 -25.90 2.67
C ASN A 345 11.18 -24.96 1.93
N VAL A 346 11.62 -23.74 1.65
CA VAL A 346 10.85 -22.71 0.91
C VAL A 346 10.24 -23.24 -0.39
N SER A 347 10.89 -24.16 -1.10
CA SER A 347 10.32 -24.78 -2.31
C SER A 347 9.01 -25.54 -2.04
N HIS A 348 8.90 -26.23 -0.90
CA HIS A 348 7.69 -26.94 -0.49
C HIS A 348 6.59 -25.95 -0.09
N ILE A 349 6.95 -24.85 0.58
CA ILE A 349 6.00 -23.78 0.94
C ILE A 349 5.40 -23.15 -0.31
N ILE A 350 6.24 -22.85 -1.31
CA ILE A 350 5.77 -22.29 -2.59
C ILE A 350 4.76 -23.26 -3.24
N LYS A 351 5.09 -24.55 -3.31
CA LYS A 351 4.18 -25.56 -3.86
C LYS A 351 2.86 -25.63 -3.08
N TYR A 352 2.92 -25.64 -1.75
CA TYR A 352 1.74 -25.60 -0.87
C TYR A 352 0.86 -24.38 -1.17
N CYS A 353 1.47 -23.19 -1.30
CA CYS A 353 0.74 -21.96 -1.63
C CYS A 353 0.15 -21.99 -3.04
N GLU A 354 0.84 -22.57 -4.03
CA GLU A 354 0.33 -22.74 -5.39
C GLU A 354 -0.89 -23.67 -5.45
N GLU A 355 -0.86 -24.77 -4.70
CA GLU A 355 -1.97 -25.73 -4.64
C GLU A 355 -3.19 -25.11 -3.95
N ASN A 356 -3.00 -24.44 -2.81
CA ASN A 356 -4.10 -23.79 -2.09
C ASN A 356 -4.65 -22.56 -2.82
N ALA A 357 -3.82 -21.82 -3.56
CA ALA A 357 -4.30 -20.71 -4.39
C ALA A 357 -5.23 -21.18 -5.52
N ARG A 358 -5.10 -22.42 -6.01
CA ARG A 358 -5.97 -22.98 -7.06
C ARG A 358 -7.35 -23.42 -6.54
N VAL A 359 -7.48 -23.65 -5.23
CA VAL A 359 -8.74 -24.12 -4.62
C VAL A 359 -9.71 -22.96 -4.33
N CYS A 360 -9.24 -21.71 -4.36
CA CYS A 360 -10.04 -20.52 -4.04
C CYS A 360 -10.47 -19.69 -5.28
N TYR A 361 -10.35 -20.20 -6.51
CA TYR A 361 -10.79 -19.52 -7.75
C TYR A 361 -11.97 -20.20 -8.41
#